data_AF-A0A848AZ34-F1
#
_entry.id   AF-A0A848AZ34-F1
#
_cell.length_a   1.000
_cell.length_b   1.000
_cell.length_c   1.000
_cell.angle_alpha   90.00
_cell.angle_beta   90.00
_cell.angle_gamma   90.00
#
_symmetry.space_group_name_H-M   'P 1'
#
loop_
_entity.id
_entity.type
_entity.pdbx_description
1 polymer ?
#
loop_
_entity_poly.entity_id
_entity_poly.type
_entity_poly.pdbx_seq_one_letter_code
_entity_poly.pdbx_strand_id
1 'polypeptide(L)'
;MVRVDVQPLYDKLCPEWNLPDAAEKPATRLGVRSLVPEAVYAPGEPITFLVAMIENNQYRSGVGLKCRMIRDYHEPVEFPLVTRDTPVEVSTELERPGFVRLEVTLGELSAAAGAGVEPEKIAAVPDITGFDSFWRAHRRWLNMVQPRVLKREVIPAVLPEYGERVRCFDVQVACAGAKPVSGILSMPRGAKPKSCPAYVFFHGAGVRPAFQPLTWAARGLLAFNVNAHGLYNDLSEADYRALAEGPLKDYAKQPVYSAEDSVFRDMILRVQRALEFMKSLPEWDGRFLIVHGGSQGALQALAAAALDRDVSFVVANAPAMCDQAGELAGRMSPWPHAISQAGMERVAPFFDGAAFARRITAPVRFTVGFSDTESTPSSVYAAFNACGSCDKEILNFPDCGHAGAVFWTAEAEIMEHLGR
;
A
#
# COMPACT_ATOMS: atom_id res chain seq x y z
N MET A 1 15.82 13.95 -5.53
CA MET A 1 14.41 13.53 -5.74
C MET A 1 14.15 13.46 -7.24
N VAL A 2 14.64 12.40 -7.88
CA VAL A 2 14.41 12.14 -9.31
C VAL A 2 13.12 11.33 -9.39
N ARG A 3 12.03 12.01 -9.75
CA ARG A 3 10.75 11.38 -10.07
C ARG A 3 10.86 10.74 -11.46
N VAL A 4 10.17 9.63 -11.69
CA VAL A 4 9.98 9.03 -13.02
C VAL A 4 9.66 10.16 -13.98
N ASP A 5 10.49 10.29 -14.99
CA ASP A 5 10.63 11.38 -15.93
C ASP A 5 9.45 11.54 -16.90
N VAL A 6 8.34 10.80 -16.70
CA VAL A 6 7.03 11.08 -17.32
C VAL A 6 5.88 10.35 -16.58
N GLN A 7 5.14 11.09 -15.74
CA GLN A 7 3.86 10.67 -15.13
C GLN A 7 2.91 9.94 -16.12
N PRO A 8 2.70 10.43 -17.37
CA PRO A 8 1.77 9.81 -18.31
C PRO A 8 2.14 8.38 -18.75
N LEU A 9 3.42 8.00 -18.64
CA LEU A 9 3.87 6.66 -19.01
C LEU A 9 3.56 5.66 -17.91
N TYR A 10 3.68 6.08 -16.65
CA TYR A 10 3.36 5.23 -15.52
C TYR A 10 1.84 5.06 -15.38
N ASP A 11 1.07 6.12 -15.60
CA ASP A 11 -0.41 6.07 -15.63
C ASP A 11 -0.93 5.03 -16.63
N LYS A 12 -0.24 4.85 -17.77
CA LYS A 12 -0.54 3.79 -18.75
C LYS A 12 -0.16 2.39 -18.28
N LEU A 13 0.89 2.26 -17.46
CA LEU A 13 1.46 0.97 -17.02
C LEU A 13 0.83 0.46 -15.72
N CYS A 14 0.40 1.37 -14.85
CA CYS A 14 -0.22 1.12 -13.55
C CYS A 14 -1.53 1.95 -13.47
N PRO A 15 -2.55 1.64 -14.29
CA PRO A 15 -3.77 2.44 -14.39
C PRO A 15 -4.56 2.53 -13.08
N GLU A 16 -4.38 1.59 -12.15
CA GLU A 16 -4.97 1.66 -10.81
C GLU A 16 -4.42 2.79 -9.93
N TRP A 17 -3.26 3.32 -10.30
CA TRP A 17 -2.53 4.34 -9.54
C TRP A 17 -2.55 5.67 -10.21
N ASN A 18 -3.11 5.71 -11.43
CA ASN A 18 -3.36 6.91 -12.19
C ASN A 18 -3.85 7.99 -11.23
N LEU A 19 -2.99 8.97 -10.99
CA LEU A 19 -3.50 10.24 -10.53
C LEU A 19 -4.45 10.66 -11.65
N PRO A 20 -5.69 11.13 -11.38
CA PRO A 20 -6.27 12.04 -12.37
C PRO A 20 -5.14 13.04 -12.67
N ASP A 21 -4.87 13.29 -13.96
CA ASP A 21 -3.73 14.09 -14.41
C ASP A 21 -3.45 15.26 -13.42
N ALA A 22 -2.36 15.99 -13.59
CA ALA A 22 -2.47 17.41 -13.27
C ALA A 22 -3.57 18.13 -14.11
N ALA A 23 -4.67 17.48 -14.46
CA ALA A 23 -6.01 17.98 -14.64
C ALA A 23 -6.10 19.26 -13.84
N GLU A 24 -6.37 20.33 -14.59
CA GLU A 24 -6.66 21.62 -14.00
C GLU A 24 -7.55 21.38 -12.80
N LYS A 25 -7.07 21.80 -11.63
CA LYS A 25 -7.83 21.68 -10.38
C LYS A 25 -9.24 22.14 -10.71
N PRO A 26 -10.29 21.33 -10.43
CA PRO A 26 -11.64 21.65 -10.84
C PRO A 26 -11.94 23.10 -10.52
N ALA A 27 -12.59 23.78 -11.47
CA ALA A 27 -12.93 25.19 -11.34
C ALA A 27 -13.58 25.46 -9.99
N THR A 28 -14.49 24.56 -9.58
CA THR A 28 -15.16 24.53 -8.29
C THR A 28 -14.61 23.38 -7.44
N ARG A 29 -14.05 23.69 -6.27
CA ARG A 29 -13.50 22.69 -5.34
C ARG A 29 -13.45 23.17 -3.89
N LEU A 30 -13.36 22.22 -2.97
CA LEU A 30 -13.06 22.49 -1.56
C LEU A 30 -11.55 22.48 -1.34
N GLY A 31 -11.06 23.41 -0.52
CA GLY A 31 -9.68 23.44 -0.05
C GLY A 31 -9.65 23.17 1.45
N VAL A 32 -8.89 22.15 1.86
CA VAL A 32 -8.60 21.84 3.26
C VAL A 32 -7.12 21.52 3.35
N ARG A 33 -6.41 22.14 4.29
CA ARG A 33 -4.98 21.87 4.55
C ARG A 33 -4.64 22.20 5.99
N SER A 34 -3.56 21.61 6.50
CA SER A 34 -2.95 22.05 7.75
C SER A 34 -2.38 23.47 7.62
N LEU A 35 -2.45 24.27 8.69
CA LEU A 35 -1.77 25.56 8.76
C LEU A 35 -0.24 25.39 8.76
N VAL A 36 0.25 24.42 9.53
CA VAL A 36 1.67 24.01 9.52
C VAL A 36 1.87 23.02 8.36
N PRO A 37 2.74 23.31 7.37
CA PRO A 37 2.91 22.48 6.18
C PRO A 37 3.27 21.02 6.47
N GLU A 38 4.11 20.79 7.47
CA GLU A 38 4.54 19.45 7.89
C GLU A 38 3.40 18.67 8.58
N ALA A 39 2.40 19.39 9.11
CA ALA A 39 1.26 18.88 9.86
C ALA A 39 1.63 17.93 11.01
N VAL A 40 2.78 18.17 11.65
CA VAL A 40 3.25 17.46 12.83
C VAL A 40 3.30 18.42 14.02
N TYR A 41 2.73 18.00 15.15
CA TYR A 41 2.50 18.82 16.33
C TYR A 41 2.96 18.11 17.62
N ALA A 42 3.17 18.89 18.68
CA ALA A 42 3.37 18.38 20.03
C ALA A 42 2.03 18.09 20.74
N PRO A 43 2.00 17.25 21.81
CA PRO A 43 0.77 16.94 22.52
C PRO A 43 0.18 18.19 23.18
N GLY A 44 -1.13 18.42 22.98
CA GLY A 44 -1.84 19.61 23.46
C GLY A 44 -1.51 20.91 22.71
N GLU A 45 -0.69 20.86 21.66
CA GLU A 45 -0.49 22.01 20.78
C GLU A 45 -1.73 22.22 19.90
N PRO A 46 -2.19 23.48 19.70
CA PRO A 46 -3.30 23.76 18.80
C PRO A 46 -2.99 23.32 17.36
N ILE A 47 -3.80 22.39 16.86
CA ILE A 47 -3.82 21.94 15.46
C ILE A 47 -4.83 22.80 14.72
N THR A 48 -4.38 23.59 13.75
CA THR A 48 -5.25 24.47 12.95
C THR A 48 -5.27 24.04 11.50
N PHE A 49 -6.48 23.85 10.96
CA PHE A 49 -6.73 23.62 9.54
C PHE A 49 -7.28 24.89 8.88
N LEU A 50 -6.93 25.09 7.61
CA LEU A 50 -7.47 26.15 6.76
C LEU A 50 -8.49 25.56 5.78
N VAL A 51 -9.73 26.04 5.86
CA VAL A 51 -10.84 25.58 5.03
C VAL A 51 -11.34 26.68 4.11
N ALA A 52 -11.53 26.38 2.82
CA ALA A 52 -12.05 27.34 1.86
C ALA A 52 -12.91 26.67 0.78
N MET A 53 -13.85 27.44 0.23
CA MET A 53 -14.50 27.15 -1.05
C MET A 53 -13.75 27.90 -2.14
N ILE A 54 -13.34 27.20 -3.19
CA ILE A 54 -12.55 27.78 -4.29
C ILE A 54 -13.34 27.65 -5.59
N GLU A 55 -13.57 28.78 -6.25
CA GLU A 55 -14.19 28.86 -7.59
C GLU A 55 -13.29 29.68 -8.51
N ASN A 56 -12.92 29.12 -9.66
CA ASN A 56 -12.02 29.75 -10.63
C ASN A 56 -10.74 30.31 -9.99
N ASN A 57 -10.17 29.56 -9.04
CA ASN A 57 -9.00 29.93 -8.24
C ASN A 57 -9.19 31.16 -7.32
N GLN A 58 -10.43 31.54 -7.02
CA GLN A 58 -10.77 32.59 -6.04
C GLN A 58 -11.55 32.00 -4.86
N TYR A 59 -11.40 32.59 -3.68
CA TYR A 59 -12.16 32.18 -2.50
C TYR A 59 -13.59 32.68 -2.57
N ARG A 60 -14.55 31.77 -2.34
CA ARG A 60 -15.98 32.09 -2.32
C ARG A 60 -16.49 32.17 -0.89
N SER A 61 -17.03 33.33 -0.53
CA SER A 61 -17.65 33.59 0.77
C SER A 61 -19.12 33.13 0.82
N GLY A 62 -19.63 32.87 2.03
CA GLY A 62 -21.05 32.63 2.30
C GLY A 62 -21.55 31.22 1.95
N VAL A 63 -20.66 30.28 1.65
CA VAL A 63 -21.03 28.89 1.34
C VAL A 63 -21.05 28.07 2.62
N GLY A 64 -22.18 27.41 2.91
CA GLY A 64 -22.33 26.51 4.05
C GLY A 64 -21.76 25.13 3.75
N LEU A 65 -20.76 24.71 4.53
CA LEU A 65 -20.08 23.43 4.46
C LEU A 65 -20.46 22.55 5.64
N LYS A 66 -20.39 21.23 5.46
CA LYS A 66 -20.46 20.26 6.55
C LYS A 66 -19.05 19.78 6.87
N CYS A 67 -18.62 19.93 8.12
CA CYS A 67 -17.33 19.50 8.59
C CYS A 67 -17.48 18.30 9.54
N ARG A 68 -16.55 17.35 9.45
CA ARG A 68 -16.42 16.20 10.35
C ARG A 68 -14.98 16.12 10.84
N MET A 69 -14.79 16.27 12.14
CA MET A 69 -13.51 16.14 12.82
C MET A 69 -13.41 14.75 13.44
N ILE A 70 -12.38 14.00 13.05
CA ILE A 70 -12.07 12.67 13.56
C ILE A 70 -10.72 12.78 14.26
N ARG A 71 -10.64 12.36 15.52
CA ARG A 71 -9.41 12.35 16.29
C ARG A 71 -9.26 10.97 16.89
N ASP A 72 -8.05 10.43 16.85
CA ASP A 72 -7.76 9.24 17.64
C ASP A 72 -8.19 9.48 19.09
N TYR A 73 -8.73 8.43 19.72
CA TYR A 73 -9.21 8.40 21.10
C TYR A 73 -10.49 9.18 21.40
N HIS A 74 -11.15 9.76 20.40
CA HIS A 74 -12.34 10.58 20.57
C HIS A 74 -13.46 10.18 19.62
N GLU A 75 -14.69 10.43 20.04
CA GLU A 75 -15.84 10.35 19.14
C GLU A 75 -15.75 11.43 18.05
N PRO A 76 -16.15 11.12 16.80
CA PRO A 76 -16.23 12.10 15.73
C PRO A 76 -17.18 13.26 16.08
N VAL A 77 -16.80 14.48 15.70
CA VAL A 77 -17.61 15.70 15.89
C VAL A 77 -17.99 16.29 14.55
N GLU A 78 -19.27 16.56 14.34
CA GLU A 78 -19.79 17.20 13.14
C GLU A 78 -20.26 18.63 13.44
N PHE A 79 -19.95 19.58 12.56
CA PHE A 79 -20.35 20.98 12.71
C PHE A 79 -20.46 21.69 11.36
N PRO A 80 -21.33 22.72 11.24
CA PRO A 80 -21.39 23.55 10.05
C PRO A 80 -20.25 24.57 10.03
N LEU A 81 -19.81 24.95 8.83
CA LEU A 81 -18.84 26.03 8.62
C LEU A 81 -19.30 26.92 7.46
N VAL A 82 -19.24 28.24 7.62
CA VAL A 82 -19.53 29.19 6.52
C VAL A 82 -18.22 29.75 6.00
N THR A 83 -17.97 29.60 4.70
CA THR A 83 -16.74 30.08 4.06
C THR A 83 -16.67 31.61 3.99
N ARG A 84 -15.45 32.13 3.79
CA ARG A 84 -15.18 33.57 3.62
C ARG A 84 -14.40 33.81 2.32
N ASP A 85 -14.11 35.08 2.04
CA ASP A 85 -13.18 35.53 1.00
C ASP A 85 -11.70 35.23 1.34
N THR A 86 -11.46 34.68 2.52
CA THR A 86 -10.19 34.13 3.00
C THR A 86 -10.44 32.75 3.64
N PRO A 87 -9.43 31.87 3.72
CA PRO A 87 -9.58 30.58 4.39
C PRO A 87 -10.00 30.75 5.85
N VAL A 88 -10.95 29.93 6.29
CA VAL A 88 -11.44 29.91 7.68
C VAL A 88 -10.62 28.91 8.49
N GLU A 89 -10.16 29.35 9.66
CA GLU A 89 -9.43 28.51 10.59
C GLU A 89 -10.38 27.60 11.38
N VAL A 90 -10.04 26.32 11.44
CA VAL A 90 -10.70 25.31 12.27
C VAL A 90 -9.63 24.70 13.16
N SER A 91 -9.71 24.95 14.46
CA SER A 91 -8.71 24.48 15.43
C SER A 91 -9.22 23.33 16.28
N THR A 92 -8.30 22.45 16.67
CA THR A 92 -8.50 21.38 17.63
C THR A 92 -7.18 21.05 18.31
N GLU A 93 -7.16 19.99 19.11
CA GLU A 93 -5.97 19.48 19.78
C GLU A 93 -6.07 17.97 19.94
N LEU A 94 -4.94 17.35 20.23
CA LEU A 94 -4.84 15.95 20.64
C LEU A 94 -3.77 15.83 21.73
N GLU A 95 -4.11 15.14 22.82
CA GLU A 95 -3.37 15.19 24.09
C GLU A 95 -2.22 14.17 24.16
N ARG A 96 -2.10 13.30 23.16
CA ARG A 96 -1.17 12.18 23.13
C ARG A 96 -0.87 11.74 21.68
N PRO A 97 0.18 10.92 21.45
CA PRO A 97 0.55 10.48 20.11
C PRO A 97 -0.62 9.86 19.34
N GLY A 98 -0.90 10.36 18.14
CA GLY A 98 -2.05 9.95 17.33
C GLY A 98 -2.31 10.91 16.18
N PHE A 99 -3.44 10.76 15.50
CA PHE A 99 -3.81 11.57 14.34
C PHE A 99 -5.18 12.24 14.46
N VAL A 100 -5.30 13.35 13.76
CA VAL A 100 -6.53 14.11 13.53
C VAL A 100 -6.78 14.20 12.03
N ARG A 101 -8.04 14.02 11.61
CA ARG A 101 -8.51 14.21 10.24
C ARG A 101 -9.70 15.17 10.25
N LEU A 102 -9.60 16.24 9.46
CA LEU A 102 -10.71 17.13 9.16
C LEU A 102 -11.23 16.85 7.76
N GLU A 103 -12.49 16.45 7.66
CA GLU A 103 -13.21 16.27 6.41
C GLU A 103 -14.25 17.36 6.22
N VAL A 104 -14.38 17.83 4.98
CA VAL A 104 -15.27 18.91 4.60
C VAL A 104 -16.03 18.49 3.35
N THR A 105 -17.35 18.68 3.36
CA THR A 105 -18.24 18.27 2.27
C THR A 105 -19.23 19.36 1.87
N LEU A 106 -19.56 19.37 0.58
CA LEU A 106 -20.59 20.22 -0.04
C LEU A 106 -21.22 19.47 -1.22
N GLY A 107 -22.40 18.89 -1.03
CA GLY A 107 -23.00 18.02 -2.04
C GLY A 107 -22.08 16.84 -2.34
N GLU A 108 -21.65 16.70 -3.59
CA GLU A 108 -20.71 15.66 -4.04
C GLU A 108 -19.23 16.06 -3.86
N LEU A 109 -18.94 17.33 -3.55
CA LEU A 109 -17.58 17.77 -3.29
C LEU A 109 -17.14 17.34 -1.90
N SER A 110 -15.93 16.80 -1.81
CA SER A 110 -15.26 16.47 -0.56
C SER A 110 -13.79 16.85 -0.61
N ALA A 111 -13.24 17.20 0.55
CA ALA A 111 -11.80 17.37 0.77
C ALA A 111 -11.47 17.03 2.22
N ALA A 112 -10.26 16.55 2.46
CA ALA A 112 -9.79 16.24 3.80
C ALA A 112 -8.30 16.53 3.96
N ALA A 113 -7.91 16.93 5.16
CA ALA A 113 -6.52 17.03 5.57
C ALA A 113 -6.33 16.33 6.91
N GLY A 114 -5.11 15.88 7.19
CA GLY A 114 -4.76 15.31 8.48
C GLY A 114 -3.58 15.99 9.14
N ALA A 115 -3.44 15.75 10.43
CA ALA A 115 -2.35 16.22 11.26
C ALA A 115 -1.99 15.15 12.28
N GLY A 116 -0.69 14.96 12.50
CA GLY A 116 -0.14 14.00 13.45
C GLY A 116 0.38 14.70 14.70
N VAL A 117 0.09 14.13 15.87
CA VAL A 117 0.72 14.49 17.14
C VAL A 117 1.75 13.43 17.48
N GLU A 118 3.02 13.82 17.62
CA GLU A 118 4.18 12.95 17.84
C GLU A 118 4.08 11.56 17.15
N PRO A 119 3.96 11.49 15.81
CA PRO A 119 3.67 10.23 15.11
C PRO A 119 4.68 9.10 15.39
N GLU A 120 5.95 9.45 15.58
CA GLU A 120 7.04 8.52 15.90
C GLU A 120 6.93 7.88 17.29
N LYS A 121 6.03 8.37 18.15
CA LYS A 121 5.76 7.81 19.49
C LYS A 121 4.51 6.93 19.53
N ILE A 122 3.81 6.74 18.40
CA ILE A 122 2.66 5.85 18.34
C ILE A 122 3.12 4.41 18.52
N ALA A 123 2.72 3.79 19.63
CA ALA A 123 3.02 2.39 19.90
C ALA A 123 2.05 1.47 19.17
N ALA A 124 2.58 0.50 18.43
CA ALA A 124 1.81 -0.64 17.95
C ALA A 124 1.34 -1.52 19.11
N VAL A 125 0.19 -2.16 18.93
CA VAL A 125 -0.33 -3.17 19.85
C VAL A 125 0.69 -4.30 20.04
N PRO A 126 0.66 -5.00 21.19
CA PRO A 126 1.49 -6.18 21.42
C PRO A 126 1.31 -7.23 20.32
N ASP A 127 2.40 -7.93 19.99
CA ASP A 127 2.37 -9.02 19.02
C ASP A 127 1.48 -10.18 19.51
N ILE A 128 0.91 -10.95 18.59
CA ILE A 128 0.06 -12.08 18.94
C ILE A 128 0.91 -13.31 19.30
N THR A 129 0.56 -13.97 20.40
CA THR A 129 1.17 -15.25 20.78
C THR A 129 1.00 -16.27 19.65
N GLY A 130 2.11 -16.84 19.20
CA GLY A 130 2.11 -17.91 18.20
C GLY A 130 2.28 -17.45 16.75
N PHE A 131 2.44 -16.16 16.48
CA PHE A 131 2.68 -15.62 15.13
C PHE A 131 3.81 -16.36 14.39
N ASP A 132 4.98 -16.48 15.02
CA ASP A 132 6.14 -17.14 14.39
C ASP A 132 5.91 -18.64 14.17
N SER A 133 5.27 -19.32 15.11
CA SER A 133 4.96 -20.75 14.94
C SER A 133 3.96 -20.98 13.80
N PHE A 134 2.98 -20.08 13.66
CA PHE A 134 2.01 -20.11 12.57
C PHE A 134 2.74 -19.98 11.22
N TRP A 135 3.52 -18.92 11.01
CA TRP A 135 4.20 -18.72 9.73
C TRP A 135 5.30 -19.75 9.43
N ARG A 136 5.98 -20.28 10.45
CA ARG A 136 6.90 -21.43 10.26
C ARG A 136 6.16 -22.69 9.82
N ALA A 137 4.96 -22.97 10.34
CA ALA A 137 4.14 -24.10 9.89
C ALA A 137 3.71 -23.91 8.43
N HIS A 138 3.31 -22.70 8.05
CA HIS A 138 2.94 -22.37 6.69
C HIS A 138 4.11 -22.46 5.72
N ARG A 139 5.31 -22.07 6.14
CA ARG A 139 6.52 -22.29 5.34
C ARG A 139 6.80 -23.78 5.13
N ARG A 140 6.63 -24.62 6.16
CA ARG A 140 6.74 -26.07 6.00
C ARG A 140 5.72 -26.62 5.01
N TRP A 141 4.46 -26.16 5.10
CA TRP A 141 3.43 -26.55 4.14
C TRP A 141 3.79 -26.14 2.71
N LEU A 142 4.26 -24.91 2.51
CA LEU A 142 4.73 -24.43 1.21
C LEU A 142 5.82 -25.33 0.63
N ASN A 143 6.79 -25.72 1.47
CA ASN A 143 7.92 -26.57 1.06
C ASN A 143 7.50 -28.00 0.68
N MET A 144 6.30 -28.47 1.07
CA MET A 144 5.78 -29.77 0.62
C MET A 144 5.35 -29.75 -0.86
N VAL A 145 5.15 -28.56 -1.44
CA VAL A 145 4.79 -28.37 -2.85
C VAL A 145 6.02 -27.94 -3.64
N GLN A 146 6.49 -28.75 -4.59
CA GLN A 146 7.61 -28.37 -5.46
C GLN A 146 7.29 -27.08 -6.24
N PRO A 147 8.23 -26.11 -6.36
CA PRO A 147 8.03 -24.85 -7.06
C PRO A 147 8.08 -25.01 -8.59
N ARG A 148 7.28 -25.92 -9.13
CA ARG A 148 7.20 -26.19 -10.58
C ARG A 148 6.60 -24.99 -11.29
N VAL A 149 7.29 -24.50 -12.32
CA VAL A 149 6.74 -23.54 -13.29
C VAL A 149 5.66 -24.26 -14.09
N LEU A 150 4.40 -23.84 -13.90
CA LEU A 150 3.22 -24.38 -14.57
C LEU A 150 2.98 -23.72 -15.93
N LYS A 151 3.25 -22.41 -16.00
CA LYS A 151 3.13 -21.59 -17.22
C LYS A 151 4.31 -20.61 -17.27
N ARG A 152 4.88 -20.42 -18.45
CA ARG A 152 5.84 -19.34 -18.78
C ARG A 152 5.72 -19.04 -20.27
N GLU A 153 4.66 -18.32 -20.62
CA GLU A 153 4.32 -18.01 -22.01
C GLU A 153 4.84 -16.62 -22.38
N VAL A 154 5.46 -16.49 -23.56
CA VAL A 154 5.89 -15.17 -24.05
C VAL A 154 4.66 -14.36 -24.47
N ILE A 155 4.56 -13.14 -23.97
CA ILE A 155 3.50 -12.19 -24.37
C ILE A 155 4.13 -10.93 -24.96
N PRO A 156 3.47 -10.26 -25.94
CA PRO A 156 3.95 -9.01 -26.49
C PRO A 156 3.98 -7.90 -25.42
N ALA A 157 4.91 -6.97 -25.56
CA ALA A 157 4.92 -5.78 -24.73
C ALA A 157 3.65 -4.95 -25.00
N VAL A 158 2.92 -4.55 -23.96
CA VAL A 158 1.70 -3.74 -24.09
C VAL A 158 2.01 -2.36 -24.69
N LEU A 159 3.23 -1.86 -24.46
CA LEU A 159 3.79 -0.66 -25.09
C LEU A 159 4.86 -1.07 -26.12
N PRO A 160 4.59 -0.93 -27.43
CA PRO A 160 5.50 -1.40 -28.49
C PRO A 160 6.93 -0.85 -28.41
N GLU A 161 7.12 0.37 -27.91
CA GLU A 161 8.42 1.03 -27.71
C GLU A 161 9.33 0.33 -26.68
N TYR A 162 8.80 -0.66 -25.96
CA TYR A 162 9.55 -1.55 -25.07
C TYR A 162 9.86 -2.91 -25.69
N GLY A 163 9.23 -3.32 -26.80
CA GLY A 163 9.33 -4.68 -27.36
C GLY A 163 10.73 -5.11 -27.78
N GLU A 164 11.56 -4.15 -28.21
CA GLU A 164 12.97 -4.37 -28.54
C GLU A 164 13.89 -4.42 -27.31
N ARG A 165 13.47 -3.83 -26.18
CA ARG A 165 14.29 -3.72 -24.95
C ARG A 165 13.91 -4.73 -23.88
N VAL A 166 12.69 -5.23 -23.90
CA VAL A 166 12.09 -6.05 -22.83
C VAL A 166 11.44 -7.30 -23.44
N ARG A 167 11.45 -8.40 -22.67
CA ARG A 167 10.63 -9.59 -22.94
C ARG A 167 9.68 -9.80 -21.76
N CYS A 168 8.41 -10.05 -22.08
CA CYS A 168 7.36 -10.27 -21.10
C CYS A 168 6.91 -11.73 -21.13
N PHE A 169 6.57 -12.26 -19.95
CA PHE A 169 6.08 -13.61 -19.78
C PHE A 169 4.85 -13.61 -18.86
N ASP A 170 3.80 -14.31 -19.26
CA ASP A 170 2.75 -14.72 -18.33
C ASP A 170 3.21 -16.00 -17.61
N VAL A 171 3.33 -15.91 -16.29
CA VAL A 171 3.96 -16.91 -15.44
C VAL A 171 2.98 -17.46 -14.42
N GLN A 172 2.95 -18.78 -14.30
CA GLN A 172 2.34 -19.47 -13.17
C GLN A 172 3.31 -20.44 -12.53
N VAL A 173 3.35 -20.43 -11.19
CA VAL A 173 4.19 -21.33 -10.40
C VAL A 173 3.31 -22.04 -9.37
N ALA A 174 3.46 -23.36 -9.25
CA ALA A 174 2.74 -24.14 -8.26
C ALA A 174 2.96 -23.54 -6.86
N CYS A 175 1.94 -23.55 -6.01
CA CYS A 175 1.97 -23.00 -4.65
C CYS A 175 1.14 -23.90 -3.72
N ALA A 176 1.37 -23.82 -2.42
CA ALA A 176 0.41 -24.35 -1.45
C ALA A 176 -0.92 -23.59 -1.53
N GLY A 177 -2.01 -24.26 -1.16
CA GLY A 177 -3.38 -23.75 -1.34
C GLY A 177 -3.97 -24.11 -2.70
N ALA A 178 -5.13 -23.54 -3.01
CA ALA A 178 -5.89 -23.89 -4.21
C ALA A 178 -5.43 -23.18 -5.50
N LYS A 179 -4.68 -22.08 -5.37
CA LYS A 179 -4.28 -21.21 -6.49
C LYS A 179 -2.75 -21.14 -6.61
N PRO A 180 -2.21 -21.12 -7.85
CA PRO A 180 -0.79 -20.93 -8.06
C PRO A 180 -0.39 -19.48 -7.75
N VAL A 181 0.92 -19.22 -7.71
CA VAL A 181 1.40 -17.87 -8.02
C VAL A 181 1.06 -17.61 -9.48
N SER A 182 0.43 -16.48 -9.77
CA SER A 182 0.19 -16.00 -11.13
C SER A 182 0.70 -14.57 -11.23
N GLY A 183 1.34 -14.22 -12.35
CA GLY A 183 1.88 -12.88 -12.51
C GLY A 183 2.56 -12.66 -13.85
N ILE A 184 2.94 -11.42 -14.11
CA ILE A 184 3.64 -11.04 -15.33
C ILE A 184 5.10 -10.70 -15.00
N LEU A 185 6.02 -11.43 -15.63
CA LEU A 185 7.46 -11.19 -15.54
C LEU A 185 7.92 -10.40 -16.76
N SER A 186 8.48 -9.21 -16.54
CA SER A 186 9.20 -8.43 -17.55
C SER A 186 10.69 -8.42 -17.22
N MET A 187 11.54 -8.68 -18.21
CA MET A 187 13.00 -8.69 -18.03
C MET A 187 13.72 -8.11 -19.26
N PRO A 188 14.95 -7.59 -19.10
CA PRO A 188 15.73 -7.07 -20.22
C PRO A 188 15.90 -8.11 -21.32
N ARG A 189 15.75 -7.69 -22.58
CA ARG A 189 16.12 -8.53 -23.72
C ARG A 189 17.63 -8.74 -23.66
N GLY A 190 18.05 -10.02 -23.66
CA GLY A 190 19.47 -10.37 -23.56
C GLY A 190 20.07 -10.34 -22.14
N ALA A 191 19.24 -10.32 -21.09
CA ALA A 191 19.71 -10.53 -19.72
C ALA A 191 20.60 -11.78 -19.64
N LYS A 192 21.80 -11.62 -19.08
CA LYS A 192 22.80 -12.68 -18.94
C LYS A 192 22.60 -13.39 -17.59
N PRO A 193 23.13 -14.61 -17.42
CA PRO A 193 23.19 -15.21 -16.09
C PRO A 193 23.83 -14.27 -15.08
N LYS A 194 23.23 -14.16 -13.89
CA LYS A 194 23.72 -13.35 -12.76
C LYS A 194 23.93 -11.85 -13.07
N SER A 195 23.14 -11.25 -13.96
CA SER A 195 23.31 -9.84 -14.36
C SER A 195 22.27 -8.86 -13.83
N CYS A 196 21.15 -9.33 -13.28
CA CYS A 196 20.00 -8.49 -12.99
C CYS A 196 19.55 -8.56 -11.53
N PRO A 197 19.34 -7.41 -10.86
CA PRO A 197 18.55 -7.33 -9.63
C PRO A 197 17.14 -7.87 -9.84
N ALA A 198 16.54 -8.46 -8.81
CA ALA A 198 15.13 -8.82 -8.81
C ALA A 198 14.28 -7.73 -8.16
N TYR A 199 13.12 -7.46 -8.77
CA TYR A 199 12.10 -6.55 -8.27
C TYR A 199 10.74 -7.26 -8.33
N VAL A 200 10.06 -7.33 -7.19
CA VAL A 200 8.75 -7.97 -7.08
C VAL A 200 7.74 -6.96 -6.59
N PHE A 201 6.69 -6.81 -7.39
CA PHE A 201 5.59 -5.91 -7.11
C PHE A 201 4.33 -6.68 -6.74
N PHE A 202 3.68 -6.27 -5.64
CA PHE A 202 2.45 -6.89 -5.14
C PHE A 202 1.26 -5.93 -5.26
N HIS A 203 0.11 -6.46 -5.71
CA HIS A 203 -1.10 -5.66 -5.92
C HIS A 203 -1.73 -5.12 -4.64
N GLY A 204 -2.20 -3.88 -4.71
CA GLY A 204 -3.21 -3.35 -3.79
C GLY A 204 -4.55 -4.08 -3.91
N ALA A 205 -5.50 -3.76 -3.03
CA ALA A 205 -6.78 -4.45 -2.99
C ALA A 205 -7.53 -4.37 -4.33
N GLY A 206 -8.16 -5.47 -4.74
CA GLY A 206 -8.98 -5.56 -5.94
C GLY A 206 -8.87 -6.91 -6.65
N VAL A 207 -9.59 -7.05 -7.76
CA VAL A 207 -9.66 -8.28 -8.57
C VAL A 207 -9.39 -7.89 -10.02
N ARG A 208 -8.13 -8.05 -10.46
CA ARG A 208 -7.63 -7.54 -11.74
C ARG A 208 -6.45 -8.38 -12.25
N PRO A 209 -6.07 -8.28 -13.54
CA PRO A 209 -4.87 -8.94 -14.06
C PRO A 209 -3.60 -8.34 -13.49
N ALA A 210 -2.51 -9.10 -13.53
CA ALA A 210 -1.17 -8.54 -13.37
C ALA A 210 -0.79 -7.69 -14.60
N PHE A 211 -0.10 -6.58 -14.35
CA PHE A 211 0.38 -5.66 -15.39
C PHE A 211 1.86 -5.92 -15.73
N GLN A 212 2.31 -5.42 -16.88
CA GLN A 212 3.71 -5.55 -17.31
C GLN A 212 4.57 -4.45 -16.65
N PRO A 213 5.53 -4.78 -15.75
CA PRO A 213 6.42 -3.79 -15.14
C PRO A 213 7.56 -3.37 -16.10
N LEU A 214 7.19 -2.81 -17.26
CA LEU A 214 8.07 -2.52 -18.39
C LEU A 214 9.18 -1.52 -18.05
N THR A 215 8.89 -0.50 -17.26
CA THR A 215 9.84 0.55 -16.86
C THR A 215 10.99 0.01 -16.02
N TRP A 216 10.70 -0.90 -15.09
CA TRP A 216 11.71 -1.58 -14.26
C TRP A 216 12.55 -2.56 -15.08
N ALA A 217 11.91 -3.31 -15.97
CA ALA A 217 12.63 -4.20 -16.89
C ALA A 217 13.55 -3.42 -17.83
N ALA A 218 13.11 -2.28 -18.37
CA ALA A 218 13.94 -1.42 -19.21
C ALA A 218 15.12 -0.79 -18.45
N ARG A 219 15.00 -0.63 -17.13
CA ARG A 219 16.09 -0.21 -16.23
C ARG A 219 17.02 -1.35 -15.81
N GLY A 220 16.85 -2.55 -16.37
CA GLY A 220 17.78 -3.66 -16.16
C GLY A 220 17.41 -4.65 -15.04
N LEU A 221 16.17 -4.60 -14.52
CA LEU A 221 15.72 -5.46 -13.42
C LEU A 221 14.90 -6.65 -13.93
N LEU A 222 14.95 -7.77 -13.23
CA LEU A 222 13.95 -8.84 -13.35
C LEU A 222 12.71 -8.37 -12.59
N ALA A 223 11.70 -7.89 -13.30
CA ALA A 223 10.55 -7.24 -12.69
C ALA A 223 9.32 -8.16 -12.76
N PHE A 224 8.78 -8.56 -11.62
CA PHE A 224 7.65 -9.47 -11.53
C PHE A 224 6.47 -8.85 -10.81
N ASN A 225 5.34 -8.75 -11.50
CA ASN A 225 4.08 -8.24 -10.97
C ASN A 225 3.18 -9.42 -10.56
N VAL A 226 2.92 -9.57 -9.27
CA VAL A 226 2.22 -10.73 -8.70
C VAL A 226 0.73 -10.43 -8.53
N ASN A 227 -0.11 -11.27 -9.14
CA ASN A 227 -1.55 -11.23 -8.96
C ASN A 227 -1.92 -11.67 -7.53
N ALA A 228 -2.63 -10.82 -6.78
CA ALA A 228 -2.97 -11.07 -5.38
C ALA A 228 -3.74 -12.40 -5.16
N HIS A 229 -4.56 -12.81 -6.14
CA HIS A 229 -5.51 -13.92 -6.02
C HIS A 229 -5.07 -15.18 -6.78
N GLY A 230 -3.94 -15.13 -7.49
CA GLY A 230 -3.48 -16.25 -8.33
C GLY A 230 -4.40 -16.53 -9.52
N LEU A 231 -5.03 -15.48 -10.07
CA LEU A 231 -5.92 -15.57 -11.23
C LEU A 231 -5.13 -15.64 -12.54
N TYR A 232 -5.73 -16.21 -13.59
CA TYR A 232 -5.19 -16.14 -14.94
C TYR A 232 -5.17 -14.70 -15.42
N ASN A 233 -4.10 -14.23 -16.05
CA ASN A 233 -3.92 -12.83 -16.41
C ASN A 233 -4.60 -12.42 -17.73
N ASP A 234 -5.15 -13.38 -18.47
CA ASP A 234 -5.77 -13.24 -19.80
C ASP A 234 -7.30 -13.31 -19.79
N LEU A 235 -7.94 -13.34 -18.60
CA LEU A 235 -9.39 -13.26 -18.48
C LEU A 235 -9.94 -11.96 -19.06
N SER A 236 -11.17 -11.99 -19.55
CA SER A 236 -11.85 -10.78 -20.01
C SER A 236 -12.16 -9.84 -18.84
N GLU A 237 -12.34 -8.55 -19.13
CA GLU A 237 -12.78 -7.57 -18.11
C GLU A 237 -14.10 -8.00 -17.45
N ALA A 238 -15.02 -8.56 -18.22
CA ALA A 238 -16.30 -9.07 -17.72
C ALA A 238 -16.11 -10.26 -16.76
N ASP A 239 -15.15 -11.16 -17.02
CA ASP A 239 -14.85 -12.28 -16.14
C ASP A 239 -14.20 -11.81 -14.83
N TYR A 240 -13.28 -10.84 -14.89
CA TYR A 240 -12.73 -10.21 -13.68
C TYR A 240 -13.82 -9.54 -12.84
N ARG A 241 -14.74 -8.83 -13.50
CA ARG A 241 -15.88 -8.22 -12.85
C ARG A 241 -16.79 -9.26 -12.20
N ALA A 242 -17.08 -10.36 -12.90
CA ALA A 242 -17.88 -11.46 -12.36
C ALA A 242 -17.20 -12.12 -11.14
N LEU A 243 -15.87 -12.27 -11.15
CA LEU A 243 -15.12 -12.73 -9.99
C LEU A 243 -15.22 -11.75 -8.82
N ALA A 244 -15.08 -10.45 -9.08
CA ALA A 244 -15.15 -9.37 -8.09
C ALA A 244 -16.54 -9.23 -7.47
N GLU A 245 -17.60 -9.43 -8.26
CA GLU A 245 -19.00 -9.33 -7.82
C GLU A 245 -19.55 -10.65 -7.25
N GLY A 246 -18.86 -11.76 -7.51
CA GLY A 246 -19.23 -13.10 -7.04
C GLY A 246 -18.26 -13.65 -5.98
N PRO A 247 -17.43 -14.67 -6.30
CA PRO A 247 -16.65 -15.41 -5.31
C PRO A 247 -15.61 -14.58 -4.53
N LEU A 248 -15.14 -13.46 -5.08
CA LEU A 248 -14.18 -12.57 -4.43
C LEU A 248 -14.83 -11.29 -3.90
N LYS A 249 -16.16 -11.21 -3.89
CA LYS A 249 -16.87 -10.03 -3.35
C LYS A 249 -16.52 -9.83 -1.89
N ASP A 250 -16.03 -8.64 -1.56
CA ASP A 250 -15.65 -8.25 -0.21
C ASP A 250 -14.66 -9.22 0.45
N TYR A 251 -13.81 -9.92 -0.32
CA TYR A 251 -12.91 -10.99 0.17
C TYR A 251 -12.13 -10.63 1.44
N ALA A 252 -11.69 -9.38 1.57
CA ALA A 252 -10.93 -8.89 2.71
C ALA A 252 -11.77 -8.63 3.97
N LYS A 253 -13.08 -8.43 3.80
CA LYS A 253 -14.06 -8.14 4.86
C LYS A 253 -14.87 -9.38 5.26
N GLN A 254 -14.66 -10.52 4.62
CA GLN A 254 -15.36 -11.75 4.98
C GLN A 254 -14.81 -12.26 6.33
N PRO A 255 -15.65 -12.40 7.37
CA PRO A 255 -15.18 -12.86 8.67
C PRO A 255 -14.75 -14.31 8.59
N VAL A 256 -13.59 -14.61 9.17
CA VAL A 256 -13.05 -15.97 9.29
C VAL A 256 -12.78 -16.27 10.75
N TYR A 257 -13.16 -17.47 11.20
CA TYR A 257 -13.02 -17.88 12.61
C TYR A 257 -11.73 -18.66 12.88
N SER A 258 -10.95 -18.93 11.84
CA SER A 258 -9.64 -19.54 11.90
C SER A 258 -8.69 -18.79 10.97
N ALA A 259 -7.45 -18.56 11.41
CA ALA A 259 -6.41 -18.01 10.55
C ALA A 259 -6.11 -18.93 9.34
N GLU A 260 -6.41 -20.22 9.46
CA GLU A 260 -6.31 -21.19 8.37
C GLU A 260 -7.34 -20.93 7.25
N ASP A 261 -8.45 -20.25 7.53
CA ASP A 261 -9.49 -20.01 6.53
C ASP A 261 -9.35 -18.63 5.86
N SER A 262 -8.38 -17.83 6.29
CA SER A 262 -8.15 -16.48 5.77
C SER A 262 -7.60 -16.51 4.34
N VAL A 263 -8.20 -15.71 3.45
CA VAL A 263 -7.67 -15.47 2.09
C VAL A 263 -6.24 -14.89 2.11
N PHE A 264 -5.88 -14.14 3.16
CA PHE A 264 -4.55 -13.55 3.32
C PHE A 264 -3.48 -14.60 3.62
N ARG A 265 -3.84 -15.76 4.18
CA ARG A 265 -2.93 -16.89 4.35
C ARG A 265 -2.40 -17.38 3.01
N ASP A 266 -3.33 -17.68 2.11
CA ASP A 266 -3.01 -18.16 0.77
C ASP A 266 -2.30 -17.08 -0.06
N MET A 267 -2.65 -15.80 0.14
CA MET A 267 -1.97 -14.66 -0.47
C MET A 267 -0.49 -14.59 -0.05
N ILE A 268 -0.20 -14.69 1.24
CA ILE A 268 1.18 -14.61 1.75
C ILE A 268 2.00 -15.87 1.44
N LEU A 269 1.37 -17.03 1.28
CA LEU A 269 2.02 -18.22 0.71
C LEU A 269 2.47 -17.96 -0.74
N ARG A 270 1.63 -17.32 -1.56
CA ARG A 270 1.99 -16.92 -2.92
C ARG A 270 3.12 -15.88 -2.93
N VAL A 271 3.14 -14.95 -1.97
CA VAL A 271 4.26 -14.00 -1.80
C VAL A 271 5.59 -14.75 -1.64
N GLN A 272 5.67 -15.69 -0.69
CA GLN A 272 6.89 -16.47 -0.46
C GLN A 272 7.30 -17.28 -1.70
N ARG A 273 6.34 -17.94 -2.36
CA ARG A 273 6.59 -18.71 -3.59
C ARG A 273 7.03 -17.84 -4.77
N ALA A 274 6.54 -16.61 -4.87
CA ALA A 274 6.97 -15.66 -5.90
C ALA A 274 8.46 -15.29 -5.72
N LEU A 275 8.92 -15.10 -4.48
CA LEU A 275 10.33 -14.86 -4.20
C LEU A 275 11.19 -16.09 -4.52
N GLU A 276 10.74 -17.30 -4.15
CA GLU A 276 11.42 -18.55 -4.53
C GLU A 276 11.57 -18.68 -6.06
N PHE A 277 10.53 -18.31 -6.81
CA PHE A 277 10.59 -18.30 -8.27
C PHE A 277 11.62 -17.29 -8.79
N MET A 278 11.57 -16.04 -8.32
CA MET A 278 12.50 -14.99 -8.75
C MET A 278 13.95 -15.34 -8.46
N LYS A 279 14.22 -15.92 -7.27
CA LYS A 279 15.55 -16.39 -6.90
C LYS A 279 16.04 -17.59 -7.71
N SER A 280 15.14 -18.34 -8.34
CA SER A 280 15.51 -19.48 -9.19
C SER A 280 15.86 -19.07 -10.63
N LEU A 281 15.57 -17.83 -11.05
CA LEU A 281 15.93 -17.35 -12.38
C LEU A 281 17.46 -17.26 -12.52
N PRO A 282 18.06 -17.84 -13.59
CA PRO A 282 19.51 -17.82 -13.77
C PRO A 282 20.05 -16.39 -13.94
N GLU A 283 19.23 -15.45 -14.41
CA GLU A 283 19.59 -14.05 -14.59
C GLU A 283 19.68 -13.26 -13.28
N TRP A 284 19.10 -13.76 -12.17
CA TRP A 284 19.13 -13.05 -10.89
C TRP A 284 20.55 -12.97 -10.34
N ASP A 285 21.00 -11.76 -10.01
CA ASP A 285 22.35 -11.48 -9.53
C ASP A 285 22.72 -12.14 -8.19
N GLY A 286 21.73 -12.66 -7.45
CA GLY A 286 21.95 -13.30 -6.15
C GLY A 286 22.18 -12.31 -5.00
N ARG A 287 22.02 -11.01 -5.25
CA ARG A 287 22.31 -9.94 -4.28
C ARG A 287 21.10 -9.07 -3.99
N PHE A 288 20.42 -8.59 -5.03
CA PHE A 288 19.34 -7.62 -4.86
C PHE A 288 18.00 -8.29 -5.09
N LEU A 289 17.15 -8.25 -4.07
CA LEU A 289 15.76 -8.70 -4.11
C LEU A 289 14.89 -7.62 -3.46
N ILE A 290 14.33 -6.78 -4.31
CA ILE A 290 13.50 -5.64 -3.91
C ILE A 290 12.04 -6.09 -3.91
N VAL A 291 11.32 -5.74 -2.85
CA VAL A 291 9.87 -5.96 -2.75
C VAL A 291 9.15 -4.63 -2.59
N HIS A 292 8.08 -4.45 -3.35
CA HIS A 292 7.32 -3.21 -3.40
C HIS A 292 5.82 -3.52 -3.47
N GLY A 293 5.03 -2.75 -2.75
CA GLY A 293 3.59 -2.69 -2.97
C GLY A 293 2.96 -1.48 -2.30
N GLY A 294 1.71 -1.23 -2.66
CA GLY A 294 0.88 -0.16 -2.07
C GLY A 294 -0.40 -0.71 -1.43
N SER A 295 -0.85 -0.14 -0.31
CA SER A 295 -2.07 -0.59 0.39
C SER A 295 -1.95 -2.07 0.78
N GLN A 296 -2.87 -2.96 0.36
CA GLN A 296 -2.72 -4.42 0.51
C GLN A 296 -1.41 -4.97 -0.10
N GLY A 297 -0.89 -4.35 -1.16
CA GLY A 297 0.40 -4.71 -1.74
C GLY A 297 1.55 -4.47 -0.77
N ALA A 298 1.46 -3.44 0.05
CA ALA A 298 2.48 -3.15 1.04
C ALA A 298 2.42 -4.15 2.21
N LEU A 299 1.23 -4.62 2.62
CA LEU A 299 1.14 -5.78 3.53
C LEU A 299 1.92 -6.98 2.98
N GLN A 300 1.73 -7.29 1.70
CA GLN A 300 2.46 -8.38 1.03
C GLN A 300 3.97 -8.12 1.00
N ALA A 301 4.42 -6.88 0.75
CA ALA A 301 5.84 -6.51 0.77
C ALA A 301 6.46 -6.63 2.19
N LEU A 302 5.73 -6.20 3.23
CA LEU A 302 6.15 -6.37 4.62
C LEU A 302 6.24 -7.86 4.98
N ALA A 303 5.24 -8.66 4.59
CA ALA A 303 5.25 -10.10 4.81
C ALA A 303 6.39 -10.81 4.07
N ALA A 304 6.67 -10.41 2.83
CA ALA A 304 7.82 -10.89 2.07
C ALA A 304 9.13 -10.71 2.84
N ALA A 305 9.40 -9.48 3.29
CA ALA A 305 10.64 -9.14 3.99
C ALA A 305 10.75 -9.75 5.39
N ALA A 306 9.61 -9.97 6.06
CA ALA A 306 9.56 -10.62 7.35
C ALA A 306 9.82 -12.15 7.27
N LEU A 307 9.41 -12.78 6.17
CA LEU A 307 9.43 -14.24 5.98
C LEU A 307 10.57 -14.74 5.08
N ASP A 308 11.27 -13.84 4.38
CA ASP A 308 12.43 -14.16 3.54
C ASP A 308 13.59 -13.20 3.82
N ARG A 309 14.69 -13.75 4.36
CA ARG A 309 15.89 -12.98 4.74
C ARG A 309 16.70 -12.48 3.55
N ASP A 310 16.44 -12.99 2.34
CA ASP A 310 17.16 -12.56 1.14
C ASP A 310 16.61 -11.23 0.57
N VAL A 311 15.48 -10.74 1.07
CA VAL A 311 14.95 -9.42 0.69
C VAL A 311 15.97 -8.35 1.07
N SER A 312 16.41 -7.56 0.08
CA SER A 312 17.45 -6.55 0.25
C SER A 312 16.89 -5.15 0.44
N PHE A 313 15.65 -4.88 0.01
CA PHE A 313 15.01 -3.58 0.13
C PHE A 313 13.48 -3.71 0.08
N VAL A 314 12.80 -2.86 0.86
CA VAL A 314 11.34 -2.85 0.96
C VAL A 314 10.80 -1.45 0.69
N VAL A 315 9.85 -1.35 -0.22
CA VAL A 315 9.02 -0.15 -0.39
C VAL A 315 7.58 -0.48 -0.01
N ALA A 316 7.10 0.09 1.09
CA ALA A 316 5.78 -0.13 1.67
C ALA A 316 4.95 1.15 1.60
N ASN A 317 4.25 1.33 0.47
CA ASN A 317 3.49 2.56 0.23
C ASN A 317 2.11 2.49 0.89
N ALA A 318 1.78 3.43 1.77
CA ALA A 318 0.52 3.51 2.53
C ALA A 318 0.01 2.10 2.94
N PRO A 319 0.71 1.40 3.86
CA PRO A 319 0.42 0.00 4.11
C PRO A 319 -0.90 -0.20 4.85
N ALA A 320 -1.81 -0.91 4.19
CA ALA A 320 -3.07 -1.34 4.78
C ALA A 320 -2.84 -2.50 5.77
N MET A 321 -3.86 -2.80 6.58
CA MET A 321 -3.86 -3.92 7.53
C MET A 321 -2.70 -3.88 8.55
N CYS A 322 -2.22 -2.70 8.88
CA CYS A 322 -1.26 -2.50 9.97
C CYS A 322 -1.98 -2.23 11.28
N ASP A 323 -1.46 -2.72 12.40
CA ASP A 323 -1.92 -2.39 13.75
C ASP A 323 -3.44 -2.42 13.90
N GLN A 324 -4.09 -3.46 13.36
CA GLN A 324 -5.55 -3.50 13.19
C GLN A 324 -6.27 -3.40 14.54
N ALA A 325 -5.71 -4.03 15.59
CA ALA A 325 -6.26 -3.97 16.95
C ALA A 325 -6.02 -2.61 17.65
N GLY A 326 -5.33 -1.67 17.01
CA GLY A 326 -5.20 -0.29 17.47
C GLY A 326 -6.56 0.41 17.63
N GLU A 327 -7.59 -0.03 16.90
CA GLU A 327 -8.95 0.48 17.07
C GLU A 327 -9.54 0.20 18.46
N LEU A 328 -9.14 -0.91 19.11
CA LEU A 328 -9.60 -1.24 20.46
C LEU A 328 -9.05 -0.27 21.50
N ALA A 329 -7.95 0.43 21.16
CA ALA A 329 -7.39 1.51 21.95
C ALA A 329 -7.99 2.87 21.58
N GLY A 330 -9.01 2.93 20.71
CA GLY A 330 -9.68 4.15 20.26
C GLY A 330 -9.06 4.84 19.05
N ARG A 331 -8.09 4.22 18.36
CA ARG A 331 -7.55 4.77 17.10
C ARG A 331 -8.48 4.52 15.92
N MET A 332 -8.31 5.29 14.84
CA MET A 332 -9.03 5.05 13.58
C MET A 332 -8.75 3.64 13.03
N SER A 333 -9.82 2.88 12.81
CA SER A 333 -9.78 1.53 12.26
C SER A 333 -9.23 1.52 10.83
N PRO A 334 -8.14 0.80 10.53
CA PRO A 334 -7.65 0.65 9.17
C PRO A 334 -8.48 -0.36 8.39
N TRP A 335 -8.43 -0.28 7.07
CA TRP A 335 -8.96 -1.29 6.18
C TRP A 335 -8.37 -2.67 6.50
N PRO A 336 -9.19 -3.75 6.53
CA PRO A 336 -10.59 -3.83 6.10
C PRO A 336 -11.63 -3.62 7.22
N HIS A 337 -11.27 -2.97 8.33
CA HIS A 337 -12.08 -2.88 9.56
C HIS A 337 -12.32 -4.24 10.22
N ALA A 338 -11.31 -5.12 10.19
CA ALA A 338 -11.42 -6.50 10.62
C ALA A 338 -11.87 -6.64 12.08
N ILE A 339 -11.28 -5.85 12.99
CA ILE A 339 -11.47 -6.02 14.45
C ILE A 339 -12.90 -5.67 14.90
N SER A 340 -13.59 -4.80 14.16
CA SER A 340 -15.01 -4.48 14.41
C SER A 340 -15.94 -5.68 14.20
N GLN A 341 -15.46 -6.74 13.54
CA GLN A 341 -16.20 -7.97 13.30
C GLN A 341 -15.93 -9.01 14.40
N ALA A 342 -16.98 -9.62 14.91
CA ALA A 342 -16.88 -10.57 16.02
C ALA A 342 -15.95 -11.76 15.71
N GLY A 343 -14.95 -11.99 16.58
CA GLY A 343 -14.02 -13.11 16.48
C GLY A 343 -12.74 -12.81 15.69
N MET A 344 -12.72 -11.72 14.92
CA MET A 344 -11.56 -11.34 14.12
C MET A 344 -10.39 -10.86 14.98
N GLU A 345 -10.61 -10.47 16.24
CA GLU A 345 -9.55 -10.08 17.18
C GLU A 345 -8.54 -11.22 17.45
N ARG A 346 -8.92 -12.47 17.18
CA ARG A 346 -8.07 -13.66 17.33
C ARG A 346 -7.39 -14.08 16.03
N VAL A 347 -7.79 -13.53 14.90
CA VAL A 347 -7.36 -13.95 13.56
C VAL A 347 -6.60 -12.87 12.83
N ALA A 348 -7.13 -11.65 12.79
CA ALA A 348 -6.53 -10.50 12.11
C ALA A 348 -5.05 -10.27 12.49
N PRO A 349 -4.62 -10.44 13.76
CA PRO A 349 -3.22 -10.22 14.14
C PRO A 349 -2.20 -11.15 13.44
N PHE A 350 -2.62 -12.32 12.92
CA PHE A 350 -1.72 -13.18 12.12
C PHE A 350 -1.40 -12.61 10.74
N PHE A 351 -2.21 -11.65 10.27
CA PHE A 351 -2.09 -10.98 8.97
C PHE A 351 -1.82 -9.48 9.12
N ASP A 352 -1.28 -9.07 10.27
CA ASP A 352 -1.05 -7.67 10.61
C ASP A 352 0.32 -7.18 10.11
N GLY A 353 0.32 -6.08 9.35
CA GLY A 353 1.52 -5.46 8.80
C GLY A 353 2.52 -5.02 9.87
N ALA A 354 2.06 -4.58 11.05
CA ALA A 354 2.95 -4.25 12.17
C ALA A 354 3.61 -5.50 12.75
N ALA A 355 2.89 -6.63 12.81
CA ALA A 355 3.46 -7.91 13.24
C ALA A 355 4.54 -8.41 12.27
N PHE A 356 4.35 -8.26 10.96
CA PHE A 356 5.42 -8.53 9.99
C PHE A 356 6.57 -7.53 10.12
N ALA A 357 6.29 -6.23 10.20
CA ALA A 357 7.30 -5.18 10.24
C ALA A 357 8.31 -5.38 11.39
N ARG A 358 7.86 -5.83 12.56
CA ARG A 358 8.71 -6.17 13.73
C ARG A 358 9.85 -7.15 13.41
N ARG A 359 9.69 -7.98 12.36
CA ARG A 359 10.62 -9.05 11.99
C ARG A 359 11.57 -8.68 10.84
N ILE A 360 11.31 -7.54 10.18
CA ILE A 360 12.10 -7.07 9.04
C ILE A 360 13.46 -6.58 9.53
N THR A 361 14.51 -6.94 8.80
CA THR A 361 15.89 -6.46 9.01
C THR A 361 16.46 -5.74 7.79
N ALA A 362 15.82 -5.88 6.63
CA ALA A 362 16.21 -5.18 5.41
C ALA A 362 15.86 -3.69 5.51
N PRO A 363 16.59 -2.80 4.81
CA PRO A 363 16.18 -1.41 4.68
C PRO A 363 14.75 -1.26 4.18
N VAL A 364 13.99 -0.34 4.78
CA VAL A 364 12.57 -0.13 4.46
C VAL A 364 12.27 1.35 4.23
N ARG A 365 11.44 1.65 3.23
CA ARG A 365 10.84 2.97 3.01
C ARG A 365 9.33 2.85 3.08
N PHE A 366 8.73 3.65 3.96
CA PHE A 366 7.29 3.77 4.12
C PHE A 366 6.79 5.07 3.49
N THR A 367 5.52 5.09 3.11
CA THR A 367 4.79 6.34 2.86
C THR A 367 3.50 6.38 3.65
N VAL A 368 3.02 7.59 3.92
CA VAL A 368 1.77 7.80 4.65
C VAL A 368 1.06 9.07 4.18
N GLY A 369 -0.23 8.94 3.89
CA GLY A 369 -1.13 10.08 3.72
C GLY A 369 -1.81 10.42 5.04
N PHE A 370 -1.78 11.69 5.48
CA PHE A 370 -2.33 12.02 6.79
C PHE A 370 -3.86 12.07 6.82
N SER A 371 -4.53 12.20 5.67
CA SER A 371 -5.99 12.12 5.58
C SER A 371 -6.51 10.76 5.11
N ASP A 372 -5.62 9.76 5.04
CA ASP A 372 -5.92 8.40 4.59
C ASP A 372 -6.87 7.68 5.55
N THR A 373 -7.98 7.17 5.00
CA THR A 373 -9.02 6.45 5.74
C THR A 373 -8.93 4.94 5.61
N GLU A 374 -8.12 4.43 4.69
CA GLU A 374 -7.93 3.00 4.46
C GLU A 374 -6.66 2.52 5.17
N SER A 375 -5.54 3.17 4.90
CA SER A 375 -4.27 2.96 5.60
C SER A 375 -4.06 4.10 6.58
N THR A 376 -4.87 4.08 7.65
CA THR A 376 -4.96 5.19 8.59
C THR A 376 -3.56 5.55 9.11
N PRO A 377 -3.20 6.84 9.17
CA PRO A 377 -1.81 7.24 9.43
C PRO A 377 -1.30 6.74 10.79
N SER A 378 -2.16 6.64 11.80
CA SER A 378 -1.79 6.07 13.09
C SER A 378 -1.47 4.58 13.01
N SER A 379 -2.14 3.82 12.15
CA SER A 379 -1.83 2.41 11.89
C SER A 379 -0.51 2.22 11.13
N VAL A 380 -0.24 3.09 10.14
CA VAL A 380 1.01 3.07 9.36
C VAL A 380 2.20 3.43 10.27
N TYR A 381 2.07 4.47 11.08
CA TYR A 381 3.10 4.85 12.04
C TYR A 381 3.32 3.78 13.11
N ALA A 382 2.26 3.09 13.57
CA ALA A 382 2.42 1.96 14.48
C ALA A 382 3.30 0.85 13.85
N ALA A 383 3.07 0.48 12.59
CA ALA A 383 3.93 -0.47 11.88
C ALA A 383 5.35 0.04 11.66
N PHE A 384 5.52 1.32 11.26
CA PHE A 384 6.83 1.94 11.09
C PHE A 384 7.64 1.96 12.40
N ASN A 385 7.04 2.41 13.49
CA ASN A 385 7.67 2.50 14.81
C ASN A 385 8.06 1.11 15.33
N ALA A 386 7.22 0.10 15.09
CA ALA A 386 7.47 -1.29 15.45
C ALA A 386 8.48 -2.01 14.53
N CYS A 387 8.77 -1.46 13.34
CA CYS A 387 9.63 -2.08 12.35
C CYS A 387 11.03 -2.38 12.92
N GLY A 388 11.48 -3.62 12.75
CA GLY A 388 12.75 -4.13 13.29
C GLY A 388 14.00 -3.69 12.52
N SER A 389 13.84 -3.05 11.36
CA SER A 389 14.97 -2.54 10.58
C SER A 389 15.62 -1.35 11.29
N CYS A 390 16.95 -1.34 11.30
CA CYS A 390 17.73 -0.18 11.73
C CYS A 390 17.82 0.91 10.65
N ASP A 391 17.59 0.55 9.38
CA ASP A 391 17.49 1.48 8.25
C ASP A 391 16.01 1.53 7.83
N LYS A 392 15.28 2.49 8.40
CA LYS A 392 13.89 2.74 8.06
C LYS A 392 13.63 4.23 7.95
N GLU A 393 12.89 4.62 6.93
CA GLU A 393 12.43 6.00 6.75
C GLU A 393 10.94 5.99 6.37
N ILE A 394 10.25 7.08 6.66
CA ILE A 394 8.86 7.30 6.30
C ILE A 394 8.70 8.66 5.63
N LEU A 395 8.06 8.68 4.47
CA LEU A 395 7.76 9.89 3.73
C LEU A 395 6.32 10.31 4.01
N ASN A 396 6.17 11.51 4.55
CA ASN A 396 4.87 12.08 4.88
C ASN A 396 4.26 12.80 3.69
N PHE A 397 2.96 12.56 3.48
CA PHE A 397 2.11 13.29 2.56
C PHE A 397 0.92 13.91 3.32
N PRO A 398 1.11 15.04 4.00
CA PRO A 398 0.07 15.67 4.83
C PRO A 398 -1.24 15.97 4.08
N ASP A 399 -1.11 16.34 2.80
CA ASP A 399 -2.22 16.72 1.94
C ASP A 399 -2.85 15.54 1.17
N CYS A 400 -2.38 14.31 1.40
CA CYS A 400 -2.88 13.12 0.69
C CYS A 400 -3.71 12.20 1.58
N GLY A 401 -4.73 11.61 0.97
CA GLY A 401 -5.46 10.45 1.49
C GLY A 401 -4.96 9.14 0.86
N HIS A 402 -5.86 8.16 0.66
CA HIS A 402 -5.53 6.84 0.09
C HIS A 402 -5.33 6.82 -1.43
N ALA A 403 -4.81 7.90 -2.01
CA ALA A 403 -4.62 8.03 -3.44
C ALA A 403 -3.44 8.95 -3.73
N GLY A 404 -2.96 8.88 -4.96
CA GLY A 404 -1.97 9.81 -5.45
C GLY A 404 -0.59 9.58 -4.88
N ALA A 405 0.14 10.67 -4.59
CA ALA A 405 1.59 10.71 -4.40
C ALA A 405 2.15 9.69 -3.39
N VAL A 406 1.33 9.23 -2.45
CA VAL A 406 1.69 8.18 -1.48
C VAL A 406 2.15 6.89 -2.15
N PHE A 407 1.74 6.60 -3.38
CA PHE A 407 2.09 5.36 -4.10
C PHE A 407 3.30 5.47 -5.04
N TRP A 408 3.97 6.62 -5.09
CA TRP A 408 4.91 6.96 -6.18
C TRP A 408 6.38 7.07 -5.76
N THR A 409 6.72 6.94 -4.47
CA THR A 409 8.08 7.17 -3.95
C THR A 409 8.92 5.90 -3.88
N ALA A 410 9.02 5.20 -5.00
CA ALA A 410 9.81 3.98 -5.06
C ALA A 410 11.06 4.12 -5.91
N GLU A 411 11.03 4.98 -6.95
CA GLU A 411 12.09 4.95 -7.96
C GLU A 411 13.44 5.44 -7.45
N ALA A 412 13.47 6.64 -6.88
CA ALA A 412 14.73 7.23 -6.43
C ALA A 412 15.39 6.35 -5.37
N GLU A 413 14.59 5.86 -4.43
CA GLU A 413 14.99 5.02 -3.31
C GLU A 413 15.50 3.65 -3.79
N ILE A 414 14.83 3.04 -4.77
CA ILE A 414 15.27 1.77 -5.36
C ILE A 414 16.56 1.97 -6.18
N MET A 415 16.66 3.03 -6.98
CA MET A 415 17.88 3.28 -7.77
C MET A 415 19.07 3.59 -6.88
N GLU A 416 18.88 4.37 -5.81
CA GLU A 416 19.88 4.63 -4.79
C GLU A 416 20.34 3.33 -4.10
N HIS A 417 19.41 2.47 -3.69
CA HIS A 417 19.75 1.16 -3.11
C HIS A 417 20.56 0.27 -4.07
N LEU A 418 20.29 0.38 -5.38
CA LEU A 418 21.04 -0.33 -6.42
C LEU A 418 22.39 0.33 -6.76
N GLY A 419 22.67 1.53 -6.23
CA GLY A 419 23.85 2.34 -6.53
C GLY A 419 23.86 2.87 -7.98
N ARG A 420 22.70 3.28 -8.50
CA ARG A 420 22.50 3.70 -9.90
C ARG A 420 22.02 5.13 -10.05
#